data_AF-A0A838V2E1-F1
#
_entry.id   AF-A0A838V2E1-F1
#
_cell.length_a   1.000
_cell.length_b   1.000
_cell.length_c   1.000
_cell.angle_alpha   90.00
_cell.angle_beta   90.00
_cell.angle_gamma   90.00
#
_symmetry.space_group_name_H-M   'P 1'
#
loop_
_entity.id
_entity.type
_entity.pdbx_description
1 polymer ?
#
loop_
_entity_poly.entity_id
_entity_poly.type
_entity_poly.pdbx_seq_one_letter_code
_entity_poly.pdbx_strand_id
1 'polypeptide(L)'
;MSPRLSPLPDRFAATVASLHRVAAVLVAPERKPANEIALAATPGGFGTPEFEFAGARQRVRVEAAELVREVDCQERRASLQALAEAGDLIADLLPAGAELRDEPLEVAAAASAVLGQWYALGDAVLSQLVAAAGPADEVTPPRLWPEHFDIAIELGSEAAGVRANYGFSPGDDDHPEPYAYVGPWSAEVSGELWNAGGFKGAELTYADLLAAADPEALALAFFEARRDALAAWAAGD
;
A
#
# COMPACT_ATOMS: atom_id res chain seq x y z
N MET A 1 -0.09 -8.00 -19.49
CA MET A 1 -1.36 -8.59 -18.99
C MET A 1 -1.45 -8.16 -17.55
N SER A 2 -2.33 -7.20 -17.26
CA SER A 2 -2.59 -6.75 -15.91
C SER A 2 -3.05 -7.93 -15.05
N PRO A 3 -2.59 -8.06 -13.81
CA PRO A 3 -3.01 -9.14 -12.93
C PRO A 3 -4.53 -9.07 -12.75
N ARG A 4 -5.24 -10.18 -13.03
CA ARG A 4 -6.67 -10.26 -12.73
C ARG A 4 -6.85 -10.31 -11.22
N LEU A 5 -7.73 -9.46 -10.70
CA LEU A 5 -8.20 -9.58 -9.33
C LEU A 5 -8.93 -10.91 -9.13
N SER A 6 -8.85 -11.43 -7.91
CA SER A 6 -9.46 -12.70 -7.51
C SER A 6 -10.50 -12.44 -6.43
N PRO A 7 -11.57 -13.25 -6.31
CA PRO A 7 -12.46 -13.14 -5.16
C PRO A 7 -11.70 -13.21 -3.83
N LEU A 8 -12.10 -12.39 -2.85
CA LEU A 8 -11.47 -12.37 -1.54
C LEU A 8 -11.63 -13.74 -0.85
N PRO A 9 -10.53 -14.38 -0.43
CA PRO A 9 -10.61 -15.65 0.30
C PRO A 9 -11.22 -15.47 1.69
N ASP A 10 -11.68 -16.57 2.27
CA ASP A 10 -12.00 -16.60 3.69
C ASP A 10 -10.80 -16.10 4.51
N ARG A 11 -11.08 -15.39 5.61
CA ARG A 11 -10.07 -14.81 6.52
C ARG A 11 -9.16 -13.75 5.88
N PHE A 12 -9.55 -13.14 4.75
CA PHE A 12 -8.80 -12.03 4.16
C PHE A 12 -8.54 -10.89 5.15
N ALA A 13 -9.58 -10.37 5.82
CA ALA A 13 -9.44 -9.29 6.80
C ALA A 13 -8.53 -9.66 8.00
N ALA A 14 -8.61 -10.90 8.51
CA ALA A 14 -7.73 -11.39 9.58
C ALA A 14 -6.26 -11.49 9.12
N THR A 15 -6.04 -11.87 7.86
CA THR A 15 -4.72 -11.86 7.23
C THR A 15 -4.18 -10.44 7.08
N VAL A 16 -5.01 -9.50 6.61
CA VAL A 16 -4.64 -8.07 6.52
C VAL A 16 -4.25 -7.52 7.89
N ALA A 17 -5.05 -7.78 8.94
CA ALA A 17 -4.73 -7.33 10.29
C ALA A 17 -3.40 -7.91 10.83
N SER A 18 -3.14 -9.20 10.57
CA SER A 18 -1.87 -9.84 10.95
C SER A 18 -0.68 -9.27 10.17
N LEU A 19 -0.84 -9.05 8.86
CA LEU A 19 0.21 -8.53 8.00
C LEU A 19 0.47 -7.04 8.21
N HIS A 20 -0.54 -6.25 8.59
CA HIS A 20 -0.38 -4.87 9.03
C HIS A 20 0.53 -4.81 10.27
N ARG A 21 0.31 -5.69 11.27
CA ARG A 21 1.21 -5.82 12.42
C ARG A 21 2.64 -6.20 12.00
N VAL A 22 2.79 -7.13 11.06
CA VAL A 22 4.11 -7.52 10.51
C VAL A 22 4.78 -6.33 9.82
N ALA A 23 4.04 -5.57 9.02
CA ALA A 23 4.54 -4.38 8.34
C ALA A 23 5.06 -3.36 9.35
N ALA A 24 4.24 -3.01 10.36
CA ALA A 24 4.58 -2.01 11.36
C ALA A 24 5.69 -2.43 12.32
N VAL A 25 5.79 -3.72 12.68
CA VAL A 25 6.68 -4.22 13.75
C VAL A 25 7.97 -4.86 13.23
N LEU A 26 7.94 -5.50 12.05
CA LEU A 26 9.11 -6.22 11.53
C LEU A 26 9.71 -5.54 10.29
N VAL A 27 8.87 -5.09 9.35
CA VAL A 27 9.36 -4.66 8.03
C VAL A 27 9.74 -3.17 8.01
N ALA A 28 8.91 -2.33 8.63
CA ALA A 28 9.09 -0.88 8.65
C ALA A 28 10.16 -0.36 9.63
N PRO A 29 10.36 -0.92 10.85
CA PRO A 29 11.24 -0.30 11.82
C PRO A 29 12.68 -0.13 11.34
N GLU A 30 13.23 1.04 11.63
CA GLU A 30 14.61 1.50 11.37
C GLU A 30 15.34 0.83 10.19
N ARG A 31 15.05 1.28 8.96
CA ARG A 31 15.99 1.10 7.85
C ARG A 31 17.22 1.98 8.06
N LYS A 32 18.21 1.48 8.79
CA LYS A 32 19.49 2.17 9.02
C LYS A 32 20.24 2.33 7.69
N PRO A 33 20.90 3.48 7.43
CA PRO A 33 21.01 4.69 8.24
C PRO A 33 19.94 5.77 7.96
N ALA A 34 19.06 5.59 6.98
CA ALA A 34 18.15 6.63 6.48
C ALA A 34 16.86 6.82 7.32
N ASN A 35 16.51 5.84 8.18
CA ASN A 35 15.31 5.81 9.01
C ASN A 35 14.01 6.19 8.27
N GLU A 36 13.86 5.72 7.03
CA GLU A 36 12.61 5.85 6.28
C GLU A 36 11.79 4.57 6.49
N ILE A 37 10.49 4.72 6.77
CA ILE A 37 9.58 3.60 7.07
C ILE A 37 8.72 3.18 5.88
N ALA A 38 8.75 3.96 4.79
CA ALA A 38 7.93 3.72 3.60
C ALA A 38 8.30 2.38 2.95
N LEU A 39 7.28 1.56 2.71
CA LEU A 39 7.39 0.27 2.04
C LEU A 39 7.00 0.42 0.56
N ALA A 40 7.12 -0.66 -0.19
CA ALA A 40 6.73 -0.75 -1.59
C ALA A 40 6.00 -2.06 -1.87
N ALA A 41 5.24 -2.09 -2.95
CA ALA A 41 4.81 -3.34 -3.54
C ALA A 41 6.05 -4.14 -3.96
N THR A 42 6.06 -5.44 -3.66
CA THR A 42 7.09 -6.37 -4.09
C THR A 42 6.43 -7.58 -4.77
N PRO A 43 7.14 -8.35 -5.61
CA PRO A 43 6.55 -9.54 -6.23
C PRO A 43 5.89 -10.45 -5.18
N GLY A 44 4.57 -10.63 -5.28
CA GLY A 44 3.80 -11.50 -4.39
C GLY A 44 3.45 -10.92 -3.01
N GLY A 45 3.75 -9.65 -2.72
CA GLY A 45 3.47 -9.04 -1.42
C GLY A 45 3.97 -7.60 -1.30
N PHE A 46 4.61 -7.30 -0.18
CA PHE A 46 5.11 -5.96 0.13
C PHE A 46 6.43 -6.05 0.91
N GLY A 47 7.22 -4.98 0.89
CA GLY A 47 8.47 -4.97 1.61
C GLY A 47 9.17 -3.63 1.57
N THR A 48 10.36 -3.59 2.13
CA THR A 48 11.23 -2.43 1.97
C THR A 48 11.64 -2.30 0.50
N PRO A 49 11.84 -1.07 -0.01
CA PRO A 49 12.85 -0.82 -1.02
C PRO A 49 14.18 -1.48 -0.69
N GLU A 50 15.04 -1.67 -1.69
CA GLU A 50 16.42 -2.08 -1.43
C GLU A 50 17.15 -1.01 -0.61
N PHE A 51 17.94 -1.44 0.37
CA PHE A 51 18.74 -0.56 1.21
C PHE A 51 20.12 -1.16 1.48
N GLU A 52 21.08 -0.34 1.87
CA GLU A 52 22.42 -0.79 2.26
C GLU A 52 22.53 -0.88 3.77
N PHE A 53 22.96 -2.03 4.28
CA PHE A 53 23.24 -2.24 5.70
C PHE A 53 24.43 -3.18 5.88
N ALA A 54 25.33 -2.82 6.80
CA ALA A 54 26.57 -3.57 7.07
C ALA A 54 27.41 -3.88 5.81
N GLY A 55 27.39 -2.98 4.82
CA GLY A 55 28.17 -3.12 3.58
C GLY A 55 27.58 -4.07 2.54
N ALA A 56 26.34 -4.52 2.72
CA ALA A 56 25.62 -5.39 1.79
C ALA A 56 24.29 -4.75 1.36
N ARG A 57 23.83 -5.07 0.14
CA ARG A 57 22.49 -4.70 -0.31
C ARG A 57 21.48 -5.66 0.29
N GLN A 58 20.44 -5.13 0.89
CA GLN A 58 19.44 -5.90 1.61
C GLN A 58 18.02 -5.51 1.22
N ARG A 59 17.10 -6.45 1.38
CA ARG A 59 15.66 -6.23 1.30
C ARG A 59 14.94 -7.12 2.29
N VAL A 60 13.94 -6.58 2.98
CA VAL A 60 13.03 -7.37 3.82
C VAL A 60 11.64 -7.26 3.21
N ARG A 61 10.97 -8.39 2.99
CA ARG A 61 9.64 -8.41 2.39
C ARG A 61 8.79 -9.53 2.97
N VAL A 62 7.49 -9.42 2.78
CA VAL A 62 6.54 -10.50 2.96
C VAL A 62 6.18 -11.07 1.60
N GLU A 63 6.21 -12.39 1.50
CA GLU A 63 5.82 -13.14 0.31
C GLU A 63 4.98 -14.35 0.78
N ALA A 64 3.72 -14.42 0.36
CA ALA A 64 2.76 -15.39 0.89
C ALA A 64 2.71 -15.38 2.43
N ALA A 65 3.01 -16.49 3.11
CA ALA A 65 2.99 -16.58 4.57
C ALA A 65 4.39 -16.55 5.20
N GLU A 66 5.36 -15.93 4.52
CA GLU A 66 6.77 -15.92 4.94
C GLU A 66 7.33 -14.50 4.99
N LEU A 67 8.20 -14.26 5.98
CA LEU A 67 9.13 -13.14 5.96
C LEU A 67 10.37 -13.57 5.18
N VAL A 68 10.77 -12.76 4.20
CA VAL A 68 11.94 -13.00 3.37
C VAL A 68 12.95 -11.89 3.61
N ARG A 69 14.17 -12.28 3.99
CA ARG A 69 15.33 -11.40 4.04
C ARG A 69 16.27 -11.78 2.90
N GLU A 70 16.54 -10.81 2.04
CA GLU A 70 17.48 -10.92 0.94
C GLU A 70 18.74 -10.11 1.26
N VAL A 71 19.92 -10.72 1.11
CA VAL A 71 21.22 -10.07 1.29
C VAL A 71 22.12 -10.46 0.13
N ASP A 72 22.56 -9.49 -0.68
CA ASP A 72 23.37 -9.71 -1.90
C ASP A 72 22.85 -10.89 -2.76
N CYS A 73 21.55 -10.86 -3.06
CA CYS A 73 20.80 -11.86 -3.84
C CYS A 73 20.66 -13.25 -3.17
N GLN A 74 21.03 -13.40 -1.89
CA GLN A 74 20.79 -14.61 -1.12
C GLN A 74 19.55 -14.45 -0.25
N GLU A 75 18.58 -15.36 -0.38
CA GLU A 75 17.34 -15.34 0.38
C GLU A 75 17.39 -16.27 1.58
N ARG A 76 16.85 -15.78 2.69
CA ARG A 76 16.46 -16.58 3.85
C ARG A 76 15.01 -16.28 4.18
N ARG A 77 14.29 -17.29 4.65
CA ARG A 77 12.85 -17.26 4.88
C ARG A 77 12.51 -17.74 6.27
N ALA A 78 11.50 -17.14 6.87
CA ALA A 78 10.92 -17.56 8.15
C ALA A 78 9.40 -17.54 8.04
N SER A 79 8.74 -18.48 8.70
CA SER A 79 7.28 -18.56 8.69
C SER A 79 6.66 -17.41 9.49
N LEU A 80 5.57 -16.83 9.00
CA LEU A 80 4.80 -15.80 9.73
C LEU A 80 3.76 -16.45 10.66
N GLN A 81 4.22 -17.34 11.56
CA GLN A 81 3.37 -17.93 12.59
C GLN A 81 3.27 -17.06 13.84
N ALA A 82 4.34 -16.33 14.18
CA ALA A 82 4.40 -15.36 15.26
C ALA A 82 5.44 -14.28 14.93
N LEU A 83 5.31 -13.09 15.54
CA LEU A 83 6.27 -12.00 15.31
C LEU A 83 7.66 -12.35 15.84
N ALA A 84 7.74 -13.00 17.00
CA ALA A 84 9.01 -13.39 17.63
C ALA A 84 9.83 -14.34 16.74
N GLU A 85 9.24 -15.43 16.26
CA GLU A 85 9.91 -16.40 15.38
C GLU A 85 10.39 -15.76 14.06
N ALA A 86 9.54 -14.96 13.41
CA ALA A 86 9.92 -14.27 12.19
C ALA A 86 10.98 -13.18 12.43
N GLY A 87 10.94 -12.53 13.60
CA GLY A 87 11.88 -11.49 14.01
C GLY A 87 13.32 -11.99 14.13
N ASP A 88 13.53 -13.26 14.48
CA ASP A 88 14.87 -13.86 14.55
C ASP A 88 15.63 -13.77 13.21
N LEU A 89 14.92 -13.77 12.07
CA LEU A 89 15.50 -13.63 10.74
C LEU A 89 16.16 -12.25 10.50
N ILE A 90 15.65 -11.23 11.18
CA ILE A 90 16.01 -9.82 11.00
C ILE A 90 16.47 -9.16 12.32
N ALA A 91 16.90 -9.95 13.30
CA ALA A 91 17.20 -9.47 14.65
C ALA A 91 18.23 -8.32 14.71
N ASP A 92 19.15 -8.26 13.75
CA ASP A 92 20.16 -7.20 13.61
C ASP A 92 19.61 -5.88 13.03
N LEU A 93 18.43 -5.92 12.41
CA LEU A 93 17.72 -4.77 11.87
C LEU A 93 16.71 -4.18 12.86
N LEU A 94 16.26 -4.97 13.83
CA LEU A 94 15.29 -4.51 14.82
C LEU A 94 15.86 -3.42 15.75
N PRO A 95 15.01 -2.50 16.25
CA PRO A 95 15.39 -1.56 17.29
C PRO A 95 15.97 -2.26 18.52
N ALA A 96 16.95 -1.65 19.16
CA ALA A 96 17.55 -2.22 20.37
C ALA A 96 16.49 -2.36 21.48
N GLY A 97 16.33 -3.58 22.00
CA GLY A 97 15.32 -3.88 23.02
C GLY A 97 13.90 -4.06 22.47
N ALA A 98 13.72 -4.28 21.16
CA ALA A 98 12.42 -4.64 20.59
C ALA A 98 11.86 -5.91 21.27
N GLU A 99 10.72 -5.77 21.93
CA GLU A 99 9.98 -6.89 22.51
C GLU A 99 8.94 -7.39 21.51
N LEU A 100 9.23 -8.51 20.85
CA LEU A 100 8.32 -9.13 19.90
C LEU A 100 7.41 -10.13 20.62
N ARG A 101 6.11 -10.03 20.35
CA ARG A 101 5.13 -10.94 20.95
C ARG A 101 5.11 -12.28 20.23
N ASP A 102 4.96 -13.35 21.00
CA ASP A 102 4.81 -14.73 20.53
C ASP A 102 3.32 -15.13 20.36
N GLU A 103 2.49 -14.14 20.03
CA GLU A 103 1.07 -14.38 19.75
C GLU A 103 0.93 -14.95 18.32
N PRO A 104 0.03 -15.93 18.10
CA PRO A 104 -0.21 -16.45 16.75
C PRO A 104 -0.66 -15.36 15.77
N LEU A 105 -0.07 -15.39 14.58
CA LEU A 105 -0.47 -14.58 13.43
C LEU A 105 -1.41 -15.41 12.53
N GLU A 106 -2.49 -14.79 12.09
CA GLU A 106 -3.46 -15.42 11.18
C GLU A 106 -3.14 -15.09 9.73
N VAL A 107 -2.04 -15.61 9.19
CA VAL A 107 -1.62 -15.36 7.81
C VAL A 107 -1.99 -16.54 6.90
N ALA A 108 -3.09 -16.40 6.16
CA ALA A 108 -3.44 -17.37 5.13
C ALA A 108 -2.70 -17.07 3.82
N ALA A 109 -1.93 -18.03 3.30
CA ALA A 109 -1.13 -17.84 2.09
C ALA A 109 -1.97 -17.38 0.87
N ALA A 110 -3.19 -17.89 0.72
CA ALA A 110 -4.10 -17.48 -0.35
C ALA A 110 -4.54 -16.02 -0.20
N ALA A 111 -4.88 -15.57 1.01
CA ALA A 111 -5.24 -14.18 1.28
C ALA A 111 -4.05 -13.24 1.09
N SER A 112 -2.85 -13.63 1.55
CA SER A 112 -1.65 -12.83 1.30
C SER A 112 -1.30 -12.73 -0.18
N ALA A 113 -1.54 -13.77 -0.98
CA ALA A 113 -1.34 -13.70 -2.42
C ALA A 113 -2.31 -12.72 -3.10
N VAL A 114 -3.57 -12.67 -2.65
CA VAL A 114 -4.55 -11.67 -3.12
C VAL A 114 -4.15 -10.26 -2.68
N LEU A 115 -3.65 -10.09 -1.46
CA LEU A 115 -3.11 -8.81 -1.00
C LEU A 115 -1.89 -8.35 -1.84
N GLY A 116 -0.99 -9.28 -2.18
CA GLY A 116 0.13 -8.98 -3.09
C GLY A 116 -0.33 -8.56 -4.49
N GLN A 117 -1.38 -9.19 -5.03
CA GLN A 117 -2.00 -8.76 -6.29
C GLN A 117 -2.62 -7.37 -6.18
N TRP A 118 -3.24 -7.06 -5.03
CA TRP A 118 -3.83 -5.75 -4.76
C TRP A 118 -2.78 -4.64 -4.75
N TYR A 119 -1.66 -4.82 -4.04
CA TYR A 119 -0.57 -3.85 -4.05
C TYR A 119 0.12 -3.74 -5.42
N ALA A 120 0.24 -4.84 -6.17
CA ALA A 120 0.78 -4.80 -7.52
C ALA A 120 -0.13 -4.01 -8.49
N LEU A 121 -1.45 -4.16 -8.38
CA LEU A 121 -2.41 -3.33 -9.12
C LEU A 121 -2.27 -1.86 -8.72
N GLY A 122 -2.22 -1.57 -7.41
CA GLY A 122 -2.07 -0.23 -6.89
C GLY A 122 -0.80 0.44 -7.40
N ASP A 123 0.35 -0.22 -7.29
CA ASP A 123 1.63 0.27 -7.79
C ASP A 123 1.61 0.58 -9.29
N ALA A 124 1.01 -0.30 -10.11
CA ALA A 124 0.90 -0.11 -11.55
C ALA A 124 0.01 1.09 -11.94
N VAL A 125 -1.14 1.25 -11.28
CA VAL A 125 -2.07 2.36 -11.56
C VAL A 125 -1.49 3.69 -11.06
N LEU A 126 -0.97 3.72 -9.83
CA LEU A 126 -0.39 4.93 -9.25
C LEU A 126 0.85 5.38 -10.03
N SER A 127 1.70 4.45 -10.48
CA SER A 127 2.85 4.78 -11.34
C SER A 127 2.44 5.43 -12.66
N GLN A 128 1.31 5.01 -13.25
CA GLN A 128 0.78 5.66 -14.46
C GLN A 128 0.29 7.07 -14.15
N LEU A 129 -0.37 7.28 -13.02
CA LEU A 129 -0.82 8.60 -12.60
C LEU A 129 0.36 9.55 -12.33
N VAL A 130 1.42 9.05 -11.70
CA VAL A 130 2.68 9.79 -11.50
C VAL A 130 3.33 10.15 -12.84
N ALA A 131 3.38 9.21 -13.79
CA ALA A 131 3.94 9.47 -15.12
C ALA A 131 3.13 10.49 -15.94
N ALA A 132 1.84 10.64 -15.64
CA ALA A 132 0.94 11.61 -16.27
C ALA A 132 0.90 12.98 -15.56
N ALA A 133 1.58 13.14 -14.41
CA ALA A 133 1.59 14.39 -13.66
C ALA A 133 2.23 15.54 -14.46
N GLY A 134 1.62 16.72 -14.39
CA GLY A 134 2.10 17.93 -15.06
C GLY A 134 3.23 18.62 -14.30
N PRO A 135 3.93 19.59 -14.94
CA PRO A 135 5.03 20.31 -14.30
C PRO A 135 4.61 21.20 -13.11
N ALA A 136 3.32 21.48 -12.96
CA ALA A 136 2.76 22.23 -11.84
C ALA A 136 2.30 21.33 -10.69
N ASP A 137 2.26 20.02 -10.89
CA ASP A 137 1.84 19.07 -9.86
C ASP A 137 3.00 18.77 -8.92
N GLU A 138 2.72 18.86 -7.63
CA GLU A 138 3.54 18.21 -6.61
C GLU A 138 3.14 16.74 -6.58
N VAL A 139 4.09 15.83 -6.82
CA VAL A 139 3.81 14.39 -6.91
C VAL A 139 4.83 13.57 -6.14
N THR A 140 4.36 12.60 -5.37
CA THR A 140 5.21 11.62 -4.69
C THR A 140 5.20 10.28 -5.43
N PRO A 141 6.26 9.46 -5.33
CA PRO A 141 6.24 8.12 -5.89
C PRO A 141 5.29 7.21 -5.07
N PRO A 142 4.79 6.09 -5.64
CA PRO A 142 4.00 5.12 -4.90
C PRO A 142 4.76 4.63 -3.66
N ARG A 143 4.10 4.72 -2.51
CA ARG A 143 4.63 4.29 -1.21
C ARG A 143 3.56 3.52 -0.47
N LEU A 144 3.95 2.40 0.13
CA LEU A 144 3.10 1.70 1.07
C LEU A 144 3.40 2.20 2.48
N TRP A 145 2.42 2.79 3.14
CA TRP A 145 2.59 3.35 4.48
C TRP A 145 2.22 2.31 5.53
N PRO A 146 3.16 1.85 6.36
CA PRO A 146 2.90 0.78 7.32
C PRO A 146 1.90 1.16 8.42
N GLU A 147 1.60 2.45 8.62
CA GLU A 147 0.60 2.93 9.60
C GLU A 147 -0.85 2.77 9.14
N HIS A 148 -1.08 2.91 7.84
CA HIS A 148 -2.40 2.77 7.20
C HIS A 148 -2.52 1.48 6.42
N PHE A 149 -1.39 0.84 6.15
CA PHE A 149 -1.22 -0.37 5.36
C PHE A 149 -1.78 -0.27 3.94
N ASP A 150 -1.87 0.94 3.41
CA ASP A 150 -2.29 1.25 2.05
C ASP A 150 -1.08 1.63 1.19
N ILE A 151 -1.23 1.50 -0.13
CA ILE A 151 -0.28 2.07 -1.09
C ILE A 151 -0.88 3.33 -1.69
N ALA A 152 -0.15 4.44 -1.64
CA ALA A 152 -0.66 5.73 -2.04
C ALA A 152 0.42 6.63 -2.67
N ILE A 153 -0.07 7.66 -3.36
CA ILE A 153 0.69 8.86 -3.74
C ILE A 153 -0.05 10.09 -3.25
N GLU A 154 0.69 11.19 -3.19
CA GLU A 154 0.16 12.54 -3.11
C GLU A 154 0.31 13.16 -4.49
N LEU A 155 -0.73 13.86 -4.94
CA LEU A 155 -0.73 14.52 -6.24
C LEU A 155 -1.53 15.83 -6.21
N GLY A 156 -1.02 16.83 -6.90
CA GLY A 156 -1.65 18.15 -7.09
C GLY A 156 -0.98 19.24 -6.27
N SER A 157 -1.25 20.50 -6.62
CA SER A 157 -0.65 21.65 -5.91
C SER A 157 -1.33 21.91 -4.57
N GLU A 158 -0.52 21.94 -3.50
CA GLU A 158 -1.01 22.32 -2.17
C GLU A 158 -1.38 23.80 -2.12
N ALA A 159 -0.55 24.65 -2.73
CA ALA A 159 -0.77 26.09 -2.80
C ALA A 159 -2.06 26.46 -3.53
N ALA A 160 -2.46 25.67 -4.53
CA ALA A 160 -3.73 25.85 -5.23
C ALA A 160 -4.92 25.12 -4.55
N GLY A 161 -4.70 24.47 -3.41
CA GLY A 161 -5.75 23.79 -2.64
C GLY A 161 -6.28 22.50 -3.27
N VAL A 162 -5.57 21.92 -4.24
CA VAL A 162 -6.01 20.74 -5.01
C VAL A 162 -5.17 19.50 -4.75
N ARG A 163 -4.28 19.56 -3.77
CA ARG A 163 -3.51 18.39 -3.31
C ARG A 163 -4.45 17.35 -2.71
N ALA A 164 -4.25 16.11 -3.11
CA ALA A 164 -5.03 14.97 -2.65
C ALA A 164 -4.16 13.71 -2.52
N ASN A 165 -4.61 12.79 -1.65
CA ASN A 165 -4.10 11.42 -1.57
C ASN A 165 -4.85 10.56 -2.59
N TYR A 166 -4.12 9.73 -3.32
CA TYR A 166 -4.65 8.73 -4.24
C TYR A 166 -4.08 7.39 -3.84
N GLY A 167 -4.93 6.43 -3.45
CA GLY A 167 -4.42 5.22 -2.84
C GLY A 167 -5.33 4.00 -2.98
N PHE A 168 -4.78 2.87 -2.56
CA PHE A 168 -5.43 1.57 -2.49
C PHE A 168 -5.30 1.04 -1.06
N SER A 169 -6.40 1.05 -0.33
CA SER A 169 -6.50 0.44 0.99
C SER A 169 -6.82 -1.05 0.87
N PRO A 170 -6.18 -1.95 1.64
CA PRO A 170 -6.55 -3.36 1.70
C PRO A 170 -7.82 -3.60 2.54
N GLY A 171 -8.43 -2.55 3.06
CA GLY A 171 -9.52 -2.56 4.02
C GLY A 171 -9.07 -2.03 5.38
N ASP A 172 -10.03 -1.48 6.12
CA ASP A 172 -9.88 -0.89 7.44
C ASP A 172 -11.11 -1.20 8.32
N ASP A 173 -11.19 -0.58 9.50
CA ASP A 173 -12.27 -0.82 10.45
C ASP A 173 -13.65 -0.38 9.92
N ASP A 174 -13.70 0.61 9.02
CA ASP A 174 -14.93 1.11 8.42
C ASP A 174 -15.24 0.40 7.08
N HIS A 175 -14.21 -0.09 6.38
CA HIS A 175 -14.29 -0.78 5.09
C HIS A 175 -13.61 -2.15 5.15
N PRO A 176 -14.35 -3.24 5.41
CA PRO A 176 -13.74 -4.56 5.59
C PRO A 176 -13.13 -5.17 4.31
N GLU A 177 -13.48 -4.62 3.14
CA GLU A 177 -12.96 -5.04 1.84
C GLU A 177 -12.00 -3.98 1.26
N PRO A 178 -11.06 -4.36 0.37
CA PRO A 178 -10.19 -3.39 -0.28
C PRO A 178 -10.94 -2.33 -1.09
N TYR A 179 -10.36 -1.15 -1.23
CA TYR A 179 -10.94 -0.09 -2.05
C TYR A 179 -9.86 0.89 -2.51
N ALA A 180 -10.04 1.46 -3.71
CA ALA A 180 -9.25 2.60 -4.17
C ALA A 180 -9.92 3.90 -3.70
N TYR A 181 -9.14 4.93 -3.38
CA TYR A 181 -9.67 6.18 -2.82
C TYR A 181 -8.97 7.43 -3.34
N VAL A 182 -9.71 8.54 -3.33
CA VAL A 182 -9.17 9.90 -3.48
C VAL A 182 -9.61 10.74 -2.29
N GLY A 183 -8.66 11.27 -1.54
CA GLY A 183 -8.89 12.13 -0.37
C GLY A 183 -8.26 13.52 -0.55
N PRO A 184 -9.01 14.54 -0.94
CA PRO A 184 -8.51 15.92 -1.02
C PRO A 184 -8.14 16.45 0.36
N TRP A 185 -7.02 17.18 0.45
CA TRP A 185 -6.52 17.70 1.73
C TRP A 185 -7.36 18.87 2.23
N SER A 186 -7.76 19.77 1.32
CA SER A 186 -8.46 21.00 1.67
C SER A 186 -9.71 21.26 0.80
N ALA A 187 -9.68 20.93 -0.49
CA ALA A 187 -10.79 21.17 -1.40
C ALA A 187 -12.15 20.67 -0.87
N GLU A 188 -13.17 21.54 -0.85
CA GLU A 188 -14.55 21.21 -0.44
C GLU A 188 -15.31 20.55 -1.59
N VAL A 189 -15.12 19.24 -1.71
CA VAL A 189 -15.68 18.43 -2.80
C VAL A 189 -17.07 17.87 -2.48
N SER A 190 -17.93 17.82 -3.51
CA SER A 190 -19.27 17.23 -3.42
C SER A 190 -19.81 16.84 -4.81
N GLY A 191 -20.82 15.97 -4.85
CA GLY A 191 -21.46 15.50 -6.09
C GLY A 191 -21.12 14.05 -6.43
N GLU A 192 -21.59 13.56 -7.57
CA GLU A 192 -21.53 12.13 -7.93
C GLU A 192 -20.11 11.55 -8.01
N LEU A 193 -19.10 12.38 -8.32
CA LEU A 193 -17.71 11.95 -8.34
C LEU A 193 -17.12 11.72 -6.93
N TRP A 194 -17.70 12.33 -5.91
CA TRP A 194 -17.22 12.34 -4.53
C TRP A 194 -18.18 11.54 -3.65
N ASN A 195 -18.13 10.23 -3.87
CA ASN A 195 -19.12 9.26 -3.41
C ASN A 195 -18.76 8.57 -2.08
N ALA A 196 -17.63 8.92 -1.46
CA ALA A 196 -17.20 8.24 -0.24
C ALA A 196 -18.16 8.50 0.93
N GLY A 197 -18.52 7.43 1.65
CA GLY A 197 -19.43 7.51 2.78
C GLY A 197 -18.74 7.78 4.12
N GLY A 198 -17.52 7.25 4.29
CA GLY A 198 -16.76 7.33 5.54
C GLY A 198 -15.81 8.52 5.66
N PHE A 199 -15.50 9.19 4.55
CA PHE A 199 -14.58 10.32 4.51
C PHE A 199 -14.95 11.30 3.40
N LYS A 200 -14.35 12.49 3.44
CA LYS A 200 -14.50 13.49 2.39
C LYS A 200 -13.63 13.11 1.20
N GLY A 201 -14.25 12.53 0.18
CA GLY A 201 -13.51 12.05 -0.99
C GLY A 201 -14.33 11.15 -1.90
N ALA A 202 -13.62 10.30 -2.61
CA ALA A 202 -14.20 9.31 -3.51
C ALA A 202 -13.62 7.93 -3.19
N GLU A 203 -14.42 6.89 -3.42
CA GLU A 203 -14.00 5.50 -3.25
C GLU A 203 -14.50 4.65 -4.42
N LEU A 204 -13.70 3.65 -4.78
CA LEU A 204 -14.03 2.63 -5.77
C LEU A 204 -13.84 1.25 -5.13
N THR A 205 -14.93 0.48 -5.07
CA THR A 205 -14.98 -0.75 -4.28
C THR A 205 -14.21 -1.89 -4.94
N TYR A 206 -13.76 -2.87 -4.12
CA TYR A 206 -13.20 -4.12 -4.65
C TYR A 206 -14.17 -4.84 -5.59
N ALA A 207 -15.47 -4.83 -5.26
CA ALA A 207 -16.49 -5.50 -6.04
C ALA A 207 -16.61 -4.92 -7.47
N ASP A 208 -16.57 -3.60 -7.60
CA ASP A 208 -16.59 -2.92 -8.90
C ASP A 208 -15.35 -3.25 -9.73
N LEU A 209 -14.17 -3.23 -9.10
CA LEU A 209 -12.91 -3.59 -9.74
C LEU A 209 -12.87 -5.07 -10.15
N LEU A 210 -13.39 -5.97 -9.31
CA LEU A 210 -13.45 -7.40 -9.59
C LEU A 210 -14.40 -7.73 -10.76
N ALA A 211 -15.50 -6.98 -10.88
CA ALA A 211 -16.46 -7.13 -11.97
C ALA A 211 -15.98 -6.55 -13.31
N ALA A 212 -14.99 -5.65 -13.27
CA ALA A 212 -14.46 -4.99 -14.45
C ALA A 212 -13.69 -5.96 -15.35
N ALA A 213 -13.86 -5.81 -16.67
CA ALA A 213 -13.06 -6.55 -17.66
C ALA A 213 -11.57 -6.14 -17.61
N ASP A 214 -11.32 -4.88 -17.24
CA ASP A 214 -10.00 -4.30 -17.05
C ASP A 214 -10.00 -3.45 -15.76
N PRO A 215 -9.63 -4.06 -14.61
CA PRO A 215 -9.60 -3.36 -13.32
C PRO A 215 -8.58 -2.22 -13.29
N GLU A 216 -7.46 -2.37 -13.99
CA GLU A 216 -6.41 -1.34 -14.04
C GLU A 216 -6.89 -0.10 -14.77
N ALA A 217 -7.50 -0.27 -15.95
CA ALA A 217 -8.09 0.84 -16.69
C ALA A 217 -9.24 1.52 -15.94
N LEU A 218 -10.07 0.75 -15.23
CA LEU A 218 -11.16 1.31 -14.41
C LEU A 218 -10.61 2.15 -13.25
N ALA A 219 -9.62 1.65 -12.52
CA ALA A 219 -8.99 2.37 -11.41
C ALA A 219 -8.28 3.65 -11.89
N LEU A 220 -7.55 3.57 -13.02
CA LEU A 220 -6.89 4.74 -13.58
C LEU A 220 -7.91 5.81 -13.99
N ALA A 221 -8.97 5.45 -14.71
CA ALA A 221 -10.03 6.37 -15.10
C ALA A 221 -10.75 6.97 -13.88
N PHE A 222 -10.92 6.19 -12.81
CA PHE A 222 -11.45 6.69 -11.54
C PHE A 222 -10.57 7.81 -10.98
N PHE A 223 -9.25 7.62 -10.90
CA PHE A 223 -8.34 8.65 -10.39
C PHE A 223 -8.21 9.87 -11.29
N GLU A 224 -8.07 9.66 -12.60
CA GLU A 224 -7.95 10.75 -13.58
C GLU A 224 -9.16 11.67 -13.53
N ALA A 225 -10.37 11.11 -13.47
CA ALA A 225 -11.59 11.90 -13.38
C ALA A 225 -11.63 12.79 -12.11
N ARG A 226 -11.11 12.31 -10.97
CA ARG A 226 -11.09 13.09 -9.72
C ARG A 226 -9.96 14.12 -9.72
N ARG A 227 -8.78 13.78 -10.25
CA ARG A 227 -7.68 14.73 -10.46
C ARG A 227 -8.14 15.89 -11.33
N ASP A 228 -8.78 15.60 -12.46
CA ASP A 228 -9.24 16.61 -13.40
C ASP A 228 -10.37 17.47 -12.80
N ALA A 229 -11.26 16.87 -11.99
CA ALA A 229 -12.28 17.61 -11.25
C ALA A 229 -11.69 18.56 -10.20
N LEU A 230 -10.63 18.16 -9.49
CA LEU A 230 -9.92 19.03 -8.56
C LEU A 230 -9.22 20.19 -9.28
N ALA A 231 -8.55 19.91 -10.41
CA ALA A 231 -7.92 20.94 -11.21
C ALA A 231 -8.95 21.96 -11.74
N ALA A 232 -10.12 21.50 -12.17
CA ALA A 232 -11.22 22.36 -12.61
C ALA A 232 -11.79 23.20 -11.46
N TRP A 233 -11.85 22.67 -10.25
CA TRP A 233 -12.27 23.40 -9.05
C TRP A 233 -11.37 24.62 -8.80
N ALA A 234 -10.04 24.46 -8.84
CA ALA A 234 -9.11 25.58 -8.66
C ALA A 234 -9.13 26.63 -9.79
N ALA A 235 -9.57 26.27 -10.99
CA ALA A 235 -9.69 27.21 -12.11
C ALA A 235 -11.01 28.00 -12.11
N GLY A 236 -11.99 27.59 -11.29
CA GLY A 236 -13.34 28.15 -11.23
C GLY A 236 -13.60 29.13 -10.10
N ASP A 237 -12.70 29.20 -9.11
CA ASP A 237 -12.66 30.21 -8.04
C ASP A 237 -11.77 31.42 -8.41
#